data_AF-A0AAW9QUG1-F1
#
_entry.id   AF-A0AAW9QUG1-F1
#
_cell.length_a   1.000
_cell.length_b   1.000
_cell.length_c   1.000
_cell.angle_alpha   90.00
_cell.angle_beta   90.00
_cell.angle_gamma   90.00
#
_symmetry.space_group_name_H-M   'P 1'
#
loop_
_entity.id
_entity.type
_entity.pdbx_description
1 polymer ?
#
loop_
_entity_poly.entity_id
_entity_poly.type
_entity_poly.pdbx_seq_one_letter_code
_entity_poly.pdbx_strand_id
1 'polypeptide(L)'
;MLLTTEKVEDVQAATTILRWYTYRWHVEESPKILKSGCESERYRHSAERMKTLLDFLSVIAVELLTITYLHRTRPSAPGTEIFDPVQLAVLKARARTRPPETLTISQAVEVVATGGYLEHRHRTPLGIQVLWRGWLKLHDLCEGWKLVKET
;
A
#
# COMPACT_ATOMS: atom_id res chain seq x y z
N MET A 1 -19.87 16.04 18.36
CA MET A 1 -20.17 15.34 19.62
C MET A 1 -19.70 13.90 19.49
N LEU A 2 -18.84 13.41 20.40
CA LEU A 2 -18.37 12.01 20.43
C LEU A 2 -18.90 11.35 21.71
N LEU A 3 -19.48 10.16 21.57
CA LEU A 3 -19.89 9.34 22.70
C LEU A 3 -18.88 8.20 22.84
N THR A 4 -18.38 7.98 24.06
CA THR A 4 -17.31 7.02 24.34
C THR A 4 -17.54 6.34 25.67
N THR A 5 -17.09 5.09 25.79
CA THR A 5 -17.06 4.33 27.04
C THR A 5 -15.84 4.66 27.89
N GLU A 6 -14.84 5.34 27.30
CA GLU A 6 -13.63 5.77 27.99
C GLU A 6 -13.92 6.88 29.00
N LYS A 7 -13.22 6.85 30.14
CA LYS A 7 -13.33 7.91 31.14
C LYS A 7 -12.64 9.17 30.64
N VAL A 8 -13.31 10.32 30.80
CA VAL A 8 -12.78 11.63 30.40
C VAL A 8 -12.69 12.52 31.63
N GLU A 9 -11.59 12.37 32.36
CA GLU A 9 -11.36 13.07 33.64
C GLU A 9 -10.57 14.38 33.46
N ASP A 10 -9.80 14.52 32.37
CA ASP A 10 -9.01 15.71 32.06
C ASP A 10 -8.98 16.02 30.54
N VAL A 11 -8.36 17.17 30.20
CA VAL A 11 -8.23 17.65 28.81
C VAL A 11 -7.37 16.70 27.96
N GLN A 12 -6.39 16.05 28.57
CA GLN A 12 -5.47 15.13 27.94
C GLN A 12 -6.20 13.86 27.48
N ALA A 13 -7.06 13.29 28.34
CA ALA A 13 -7.93 12.17 28.02
C ALA A 13 -8.89 12.52 26.86
N ALA A 14 -9.51 13.70 26.91
CA ALA A 14 -10.36 14.18 25.83
C ALA A 14 -9.59 14.32 24.50
N THR A 15 -8.37 14.85 24.54
CA THR A 15 -7.49 15.03 23.37
C THR A 15 -7.06 13.70 22.78
N THR A 16 -6.75 12.70 23.61
CA THR A 16 -6.44 11.34 23.17
C THR A 16 -7.63 10.70 22.45
N ILE A 17 -8.84 10.82 23.00
CA ILE A 17 -10.06 10.28 22.37
C ILE A 17 -10.33 10.97 21.03
N LEU A 18 -10.17 12.29 20.95
CA LEU A 18 -10.27 13.02 19.69
C LEU A 18 -9.26 12.49 18.67
N ARG A 19 -8.00 12.31 19.08
CA ARG A 19 -6.95 11.74 18.23
C ARG A 19 -7.27 10.31 17.79
N TRP A 20 -7.85 9.47 18.64
CA TRP A 20 -8.27 8.13 18.22
C TRP A 20 -9.37 8.18 17.17
N TYR A 21 -10.33 9.08 17.35
CA TYR A 21 -11.43 9.23 16.40
C TYR A 21 -10.98 9.75 15.04
N THR A 22 -9.89 10.54 14.95
CA THR A 22 -9.34 10.95 13.64
C THR A 22 -8.84 9.77 12.81
N TYR A 23 -8.45 8.65 13.45
CA TYR A 23 -8.06 7.42 12.76
C TYR A 23 -9.25 6.63 12.19
N ARG A 24 -10.50 6.99 12.52
CA ARG A 24 -11.70 6.33 11.95
C ARG A 24 -11.68 6.32 10.43
N TRP A 25 -11.17 7.39 9.81
CA TRP A 25 -11.13 7.53 8.35
C TRP A 25 -10.33 6.41 7.64
N HIS A 26 -9.41 5.74 8.33
CA HIS A 26 -8.65 4.62 7.76
C HIS A 26 -9.54 3.47 7.28
N VAL A 27 -10.72 3.27 7.90
CA VAL A 27 -11.68 2.25 7.44
C VAL A 27 -12.25 2.58 6.05
N GLU A 28 -12.30 3.85 5.67
CA GLU A 28 -12.84 4.31 4.39
C GLU A 28 -11.78 4.25 3.27
N GLU A 29 -10.51 4.12 3.62
CA GLU A 29 -9.46 3.95 2.63
C GLU A 29 -9.53 2.58 1.95
N SER A 30 -9.79 1.49 2.69
CA SER A 30 -9.88 0.14 2.10
C SER A 30 -10.93 0.04 0.97
N PRO A 31 -12.20 0.48 1.15
CA PRO A 31 -13.17 0.57 0.06
C PRO A 31 -12.73 1.46 -1.11
N LYS A 32 -11.96 2.52 -0.84
CA LYS A 32 -11.38 3.37 -1.89
C LYS A 32 -10.31 2.62 -2.70
N ILE A 33 -9.50 1.77 -2.05
CA ILE A 33 -8.55 0.89 -2.76
C ILE A 33 -9.29 -0.10 -3.64
N LEU A 34 -10.34 -0.74 -3.14
CA LEU A 34 -11.15 -1.69 -3.91
C LEU A 34 -11.78 -1.05 -5.15
N LYS A 35 -12.44 0.10 -4.97
CA LYS A 35 -13.19 0.78 -6.03
C LYS A 35 -12.28 1.49 -7.02
N SER A 36 -11.35 2.31 -6.54
CA SER A 36 -10.54 3.18 -7.40
C SER A 36 -9.18 2.60 -7.78
N GLY A 37 -8.61 1.76 -6.91
CA GLY A 37 -7.37 1.02 -7.18
C GLY A 37 -7.68 -0.22 -8.01
N CYS A 38 -8.28 -1.23 -7.39
CA CYS A 38 -8.60 -2.52 -8.02
C CYS A 38 -9.72 -2.46 -9.06
N GLU A 39 -10.36 -1.29 -9.24
CA GLU A 39 -11.46 -1.08 -10.19
C GLU A 39 -12.61 -2.08 -10.01
N SER A 40 -12.92 -2.47 -8.77
CA SER A 40 -13.88 -3.55 -8.47
C SER A 40 -15.27 -3.34 -9.09
N GLU A 41 -15.66 -2.09 -9.34
CA GLU A 41 -16.96 -1.73 -9.93
C GLU A 41 -17.01 -1.91 -11.46
N ARG A 42 -15.87 -2.19 -12.11
CA ARG A 42 -15.81 -2.51 -13.55
C ARG A 42 -16.23 -3.94 -13.86
N TYR A 43 -16.08 -4.85 -12.90
CA TYR A 43 -16.42 -6.26 -13.09
C TYR A 43 -17.95 -6.43 -13.12
N ARG A 44 -18.47 -7.16 -14.12
CA ARG A 44 -19.91 -7.43 -14.28
C ARG A 44 -20.19 -8.92 -14.07
N HIS A 45 -19.99 -9.37 -12.83
CA HIS A 45 -20.23 -10.75 -12.41
C HIS A 45 -21.57 -10.92 -11.68
N SER A 46 -22.02 -12.17 -11.52
CA SER A 46 -23.14 -12.49 -10.62
C SER A 46 -22.78 -12.13 -9.17
N ALA A 47 -23.81 -11.96 -8.33
CA ALA A 47 -23.60 -11.59 -6.92
C ALA A 47 -22.65 -12.56 -6.18
N GLU A 48 -22.80 -13.87 -6.41
CA GLU A 48 -21.93 -14.88 -5.81
C GLU A 48 -20.47 -14.77 -6.25
N ARG A 49 -20.24 -14.63 -7.56
CA ARG A 49 -18.88 -14.48 -8.11
C ARG A 49 -18.25 -13.15 -7.71
N MET A 50 -19.06 -12.09 -7.60
CA MET A 50 -18.62 -10.79 -7.12
C MET A 50 -18.17 -10.87 -5.67
N LYS A 51 -18.89 -11.60 -4.81
CA LYS A 51 -18.48 -11.82 -3.42
C LYS A 51 -17.10 -12.46 -3.35
N THR A 52 -16.89 -13.57 -4.07
CA THR A 52 -15.59 -14.24 -4.12
C THR A 52 -14.48 -13.31 -4.62
N LEU A 53 -14.73 -12.54 -5.68
CA LEU A 53 -13.76 -11.56 -6.19
C LEU A 53 -13.41 -10.51 -5.12
N LEU A 54 -14.42 -9.94 -4.46
CA LEU A 54 -14.22 -8.93 -3.42
C LEU A 54 -13.44 -9.48 -2.22
N ASP A 55 -13.63 -10.76 -1.86
CA ASP A 55 -12.86 -11.40 -0.79
C ASP A 55 -11.36 -11.40 -1.13
N PHE A 56 -10.99 -11.79 -2.36
CA PHE A 56 -9.59 -11.75 -2.82
C PHE A 56 -9.05 -10.32 -2.90
N LEU A 57 -9.80 -9.40 -3.51
CA LEU A 57 -9.38 -8.00 -3.63
C LEU A 57 -9.23 -7.33 -2.26
N SER A 58 -9.99 -7.75 -1.25
CA SER A 58 -9.91 -7.19 0.10
C SER A 58 -8.58 -7.51 0.78
N VAL A 59 -8.04 -8.71 0.58
CA VAL A 59 -6.70 -9.06 1.07
C VAL A 59 -5.64 -8.16 0.44
N ILE A 60 -5.72 -7.99 -0.89
CA ILE A 60 -4.78 -7.13 -1.62
C ILE A 60 -4.94 -5.65 -1.21
N ALA A 61 -6.17 -5.20 -0.94
CA ALA A 61 -6.43 -3.86 -0.46
C ALA A 61 -5.75 -3.59 0.90
N VAL A 62 -5.82 -4.53 1.84
CA VAL A 62 -5.14 -4.43 3.14
C VAL A 62 -3.61 -4.40 2.98
N GLU A 63 -3.06 -5.17 2.06
CA GLU A 63 -1.63 -5.16 1.76
C GLU A 63 -1.18 -3.80 1.21
N LEU A 64 -1.89 -3.26 0.22
CA LEU A 64 -1.61 -1.93 -0.33
C LEU A 64 -1.78 -0.81 0.71
N LEU A 65 -2.74 -0.96 1.62
CA LEU A 65 -2.93 -0.03 2.75
C LEU A 65 -1.73 -0.09 3.69
N THR A 66 -1.25 -1.30 4.01
CA THR A 66 -0.06 -1.53 4.83
C THR A 66 1.17 -0.86 4.22
N ILE A 67 1.40 -1.07 2.92
CA ILE A 67 2.50 -0.42 2.19
C ILE A 67 2.39 1.10 2.26
N THR A 68 1.18 1.63 2.06
CA THR A 68 0.91 3.07 2.11
C THR A 68 1.23 3.65 3.49
N TYR A 69 0.83 2.98 4.57
CA TYR A 69 1.06 3.44 5.94
C TYR A 69 2.51 3.33 6.38
N LEU A 70 3.17 2.23 6.05
CA LEU A 70 4.58 2.04 6.39
C LEU A 70 5.46 3.02 5.62
N HIS A 71 5.13 3.33 4.37
CA HIS A 71 5.80 4.40 3.62
C HIS A 71 5.67 5.76 4.31
N ARG A 72 4.51 6.08 4.90
CA ARG A 72 4.27 7.36 5.58
C ARG A 72 4.89 7.43 6.99
N THR A 73 4.86 6.33 7.73
CA THR A 73 5.22 6.30 9.16
C THR A 73 6.64 5.82 9.42
N ARG A 74 7.18 4.95 8.56
CA ARG A 74 8.50 4.31 8.72
C ARG A 74 9.29 4.32 7.39
N PRO A 75 9.45 5.47 6.69
CA PRO A 75 10.07 5.52 5.37
C PRO A 75 11.52 5.00 5.34
N SER A 76 12.25 5.17 6.44
CA SER A 76 13.65 4.76 6.59
C SER A 76 13.85 3.32 7.04
N ALA A 77 12.77 2.60 7.36
CA ALA A 77 12.87 1.20 7.76
C ALA A 77 13.30 0.31 6.57
N PRO A 78 13.88 -0.88 6.84
CA PRO A 78 14.28 -1.81 5.79
C PRO A 78 13.09 -2.25 4.93
N GLY A 79 13.26 -2.29 3.61
CA GLY A 79 12.24 -2.76 2.67
C GLY A 79 11.83 -4.22 2.90
N THR A 80 12.65 -5.00 3.60
CA THR A 80 12.34 -6.38 4.04
C THR A 80 11.17 -6.48 5.01
N GLU A 81 10.73 -5.36 5.63
CA GLU A 81 9.50 -5.34 6.44
C GLU A 81 8.23 -5.49 5.59
N ILE A 82 8.30 -5.20 4.29
CA ILE A 82 7.16 -5.19 3.37
C ILE A 82 7.32 -6.20 2.25
N PHE A 83 8.50 -6.22 1.64
CA PHE A 83 8.73 -6.92 0.38
C PHE A 83 9.53 -8.20 0.61
N ASP A 84 9.17 -9.25 -0.11
CA ASP A 84 9.90 -10.50 -0.11
C ASP A 84 11.28 -10.35 -0.81
N PRO A 85 12.21 -11.31 -0.63
CA PRO A 85 13.55 -11.23 -1.23
C PRO A 85 13.55 -11.16 -2.77
N VAL A 86 12.58 -11.79 -3.44
CA VAL A 86 12.46 -11.76 -4.91
C VAL A 86 11.97 -10.39 -5.36
N GLN A 87 10.94 -9.86 -4.71
CA GLN A 87 10.44 -8.51 -4.94
C GLN A 87 11.55 -7.48 -4.76
N LEU A 88 12.32 -7.56 -3.67
CA LEU A 88 13.45 -6.65 -3.44
C LEU A 88 14.54 -6.78 -4.50
N ALA A 89 14.85 -7.99 -4.95
CA ALA A 89 15.82 -8.20 -6.03
C ALA A 89 15.34 -7.57 -7.35
N VAL A 90 14.08 -7.77 -7.70
CA VAL A 90 13.45 -7.19 -8.89
C VAL A 90 13.40 -5.67 -8.80
N LEU A 91 13.05 -5.10 -7.65
CA LEU A 91 13.03 -3.65 -7.42
C LEU A 91 14.44 -3.05 -7.54
N LYS A 92 15.46 -3.72 -7.00
CA LYS A 92 16.86 -3.32 -7.18
C LYS A 92 17.26 -3.34 -8.64
N ALA A 93 16.92 -4.39 -9.38
CA ALA A 93 17.23 -4.52 -10.80
C ALA A 93 16.51 -3.47 -11.67
N ARG A 94 15.32 -3.04 -11.24
CA ARG A 94 14.51 -2.02 -11.92
C ARG A 94 14.93 -0.57 -11.58
N ALA A 95 15.67 -0.35 -10.51
CA ALA A 95 16.09 0.99 -10.09
C ALA A 95 16.93 1.67 -11.18
N ARG A 96 16.65 2.96 -11.45
CA ARG A 96 17.38 3.75 -12.47
C ARG A 96 18.81 4.07 -12.07
N THR A 97 19.07 4.19 -10.77
CA THR A 97 20.37 4.45 -10.18
C THR A 97 20.86 3.21 -9.45
N ARG A 98 22.17 3.13 -9.20
CA ARG A 98 22.75 2.01 -8.43
C ARG A 98 22.10 1.99 -7.03
N PRO A 99 21.26 0.99 -6.73
CA PRO A 99 20.57 0.96 -5.45
C PRO A 99 21.56 0.64 -4.32
N PRO A 100 21.29 1.09 -3.09
CA PRO A 100 22.05 0.66 -1.93
C PRO A 100 21.91 -0.86 -1.70
N GLU A 101 22.80 -1.41 -0.88
CA GLU A 101 22.78 -2.83 -0.51
C GLU A 101 21.44 -3.23 0.13
N THR A 102 20.87 -2.34 0.95
CA THR A 102 19.55 -2.52 1.55
C THR A 102 18.63 -1.38 1.12
N LEU A 103 17.55 -1.71 0.42
CA LEU A 103 16.52 -0.72 0.07
C LEU A 103 15.74 -0.34 1.33
N THR A 104 15.47 0.95 1.52
CA THR A 104 14.47 1.40 2.48
C THR A 104 13.05 1.21 1.93
N ILE A 105 12.05 1.25 2.80
CA ILE A 105 10.63 1.22 2.40
C ILE A 105 10.34 2.34 1.39
N SER A 106 10.82 3.56 1.65
CA SER A 106 10.60 4.69 0.74
C SER A 106 11.20 4.45 -0.64
N GLN A 107 12.45 4.00 -0.71
CA GLN A 107 13.10 3.70 -1.99
C GLN A 107 12.39 2.58 -2.75
N ALA A 108 12.01 1.50 -2.06
CA ALA A 108 11.31 0.38 -2.67
C ALA A 108 9.94 0.82 -3.24
N VAL A 109 9.16 1.57 -2.46
CA VAL A 109 7.83 2.06 -2.86
C VAL A 109 7.91 3.08 -4.01
N GLU A 110 8.93 3.94 -4.03
CA GLU A 110 9.17 4.85 -5.16
C GLU A 110 9.48 4.10 -6.45
N VAL A 111 10.28 3.01 -6.38
CA VAL A 111 10.54 2.15 -7.54
C VAL A 111 9.27 1.44 -8.00
N VAL A 112 8.45 0.92 -7.07
CA VAL A 112 7.13 0.34 -7.41
C VAL A 112 6.28 1.36 -8.17
N ALA A 113 6.27 2.61 -7.73
CA ALA A 113 5.46 3.68 -8.31
C ALA A 113 6.04 4.30 -9.59
N THR A 114 7.16 3.79 -10.10
CA THR A 114 7.83 4.29 -11.31
C THR A 114 6.95 4.03 -12.54
N GLY A 115 6.36 5.10 -13.07
CA GLY A 115 5.38 5.09 -14.17
C GLY A 115 4.12 5.93 -13.93
N GLY A 116 3.93 6.44 -12.71
CA GLY A 116 2.83 7.36 -12.38
C GLY A 116 3.11 8.33 -11.23
N TYR A 117 4.22 8.15 -10.50
CA TYR A 117 4.70 9.07 -9.49
C TYR A 117 5.78 9.97 -10.11
N LEU A 118 5.44 11.23 -10.37
CA LEU A 118 6.37 12.20 -10.95
C LEU A 118 7.33 12.73 -9.88
N GLU A 119 8.61 12.85 -10.23
CA GLU A 119 9.71 13.31 -9.36
C GLU A 119 9.44 14.71 -8.75
N HIS A 120 8.66 15.57 -9.39
CA HIS A 120 8.33 16.91 -8.83
C HIS A 120 7.32 16.84 -7.66
N ARG A 121 6.80 15.66 -7.33
CA ARG A 121 5.84 15.41 -6.25
C ARG A 121 6.40 14.57 -5.09
N HIS A 122 7.72 14.47 -4.91
CA HIS A 122 8.31 13.73 -3.78
C HIS A 122 7.76 14.13 -2.38
N ARG A 123 7.15 15.32 -2.24
CA ARG A 123 6.49 15.76 -0.99
C ARG A 123 5.00 15.40 -0.87
N THR A 124 4.39 14.85 -1.93
CA THR A 124 2.99 14.45 -1.93
C THR A 124 2.88 12.96 -1.61
N PRO A 125 1.98 12.56 -0.69
CA PRO A 125 1.70 11.16 -0.42
C PRO A 125 1.36 10.39 -1.70
N LEU A 126 1.87 9.17 -1.80
CA LEU A 126 1.67 8.32 -2.96
C LEU A 126 0.18 7.99 -3.13
N GLY A 127 -0.36 8.21 -4.33
CA GLY A 127 -1.76 7.94 -4.64
C GLY A 127 -2.02 6.45 -4.82
N ILE A 128 -3.14 5.95 -4.29
CA ILE A 128 -3.44 4.50 -4.30
C ILE A 128 -3.45 3.89 -5.71
N GLN A 129 -3.94 4.61 -6.72
CA GLN A 129 -3.98 4.13 -8.10
C GLN A 129 -2.60 3.97 -8.72
N VAL A 130 -1.63 4.76 -8.28
CA VAL A 130 -0.23 4.63 -8.71
C VAL A 130 0.38 3.40 -8.05
N LEU A 131 0.14 3.22 -6.74
CA LEU A 131 0.63 2.07 -6.01
C LEU A 131 0.06 0.76 -6.57
N TRP A 132 -1.25 0.69 -6.81
CA TRP A 132 -1.92 -0.47 -7.38
C TRP A 132 -1.32 -0.91 -8.72
N ARG A 133 -1.19 0.03 -9.67
CA ARG A 133 -0.60 -0.26 -10.99
C ARG A 133 0.86 -0.70 -10.89
N GLY A 134 1.62 -0.07 -9.99
CA GLY A 134 2.99 -0.44 -9.69
C GLY A 134 3.10 -1.85 -9.10
N TRP A 135 2.19 -2.19 -8.18
CA TRP A 135 2.13 -3.48 -7.51
C TRP A 135 1.82 -4.63 -8.48
N LEU A 136 0.80 -4.47 -9.33
CA LEU A 136 0.51 -5.43 -10.39
C LEU A 136 1.73 -5.65 -11.29
N LYS A 137 2.37 -4.56 -11.72
CA LYS A 137 3.55 -4.66 -12.58
C LYS A 137 4.73 -5.33 -11.89
N LEU A 138 4.90 -5.14 -10.58
CA LEU A 138 5.92 -5.83 -9.81
C LEU A 138 5.65 -7.34 -9.78
N HIS A 139 4.40 -7.76 -9.63
CA HIS A 139 4.02 -9.16 -9.66
C HIS A 139 4.42 -9.84 -10.98
N ASP A 140 4.06 -9.23 -12.12
CA ASP A 140 4.43 -9.73 -13.46
C ASP A 140 5.96 -9.87 -13.62
N LEU A 141 6.72 -8.89 -13.11
CA LEU A 141 8.19 -8.91 -13.18
C LEU A 141 8.79 -9.98 -12.27
N CYS A 142 8.20 -10.21 -11.10
CA CYS A 142 8.63 -11.26 -10.19
C CYS A 142 8.37 -12.65 -10.78
N GLU A 143 7.25 -12.84 -11.49
CA GLU A 143 6.98 -14.07 -12.23
C GLU A 143 8.05 -14.31 -13.29
N GLY A 144 8.31 -13.32 -14.15
CA GLY A 144 9.37 -13.43 -15.17
C GLY A 144 10.76 -13.68 -14.58
N TRP A 145 11.08 -13.03 -13.45
CA TRP A 145 12.36 -13.23 -12.75
C TRP A 145 12.52 -14.65 -12.20
N LYS A 146 11.43 -15.28 -11.72
CA LYS A 146 11.45 -16.66 -11.25
C LYS A 146 11.65 -17.64 -12.41
N LEU A 147 10.94 -17.45 -13.53
CA LEU A 147 11.07 -18.30 -14.72
C LEU A 147 12.50 -18.34 -15.26
N VAL A 148 13.18 -17.20 -15.30
CA VAL A 148 14.59 -17.12 -15.76
C VAL A 148 15.55 -17.82 -14.78
N LYS A 149 15.26 -17.83 -13.48
CA LYS A 149 16.12 -18.48 -12.48
C LYS A 149 15.94 -20.00 -12.41
N GLU A 150 14.80 -20.50 -12.87
CA GLU A 150 14.50 -21.93 -12.92
C GLU A 150 14.99 -22.59 -14.21
N THR A 151 15.41 -21.79 -15.20
CA THR A 151 16.03 -22.23 -16.46
C THR A 151 17.55 -22.18 -16.38
#